data_AF-A0A3E2YIC7-F1
#
_entry.id   AF-A0A3E2YIC7-F1
#
_cell.length_a   1.000
_cell.length_b   1.000
_cell.length_c   1.000
_cell.angle_alpha   90.00
_cell.angle_beta   90.00
_cell.angle_gamma   90.00
#
_symmetry.space_group_name_H-M   'P 1'
#
loop_
_entity.id
_entity.type
_entity.pdbx_description
1 polymer ?
#
loop_
_entity_poly.entity_id
_entity_poly.type
_entity_poly.pdbx_seq_one_letter_code
_entity_poly.pdbx_strand_id
1 'polypeptide(L)' 'MITVGIDPHKSALTAVALDETGHLLATRRITVNTAAYKTLTDWAARWPQRRS' A
#
# COMPACT_ATOMS: atom_id res chain seq x y z
N MET A 1 15.58 -1.15 0.91
CA MET A 1 14.53 -1.38 -0.13
C MET A 1 13.15 -1.33 0.52
N ILE A 2 12.08 -0.89 -0.16
CA ILE A 2 10.71 -0.88 0.43
C ILE A 2 9.81 -1.87 -0.30
N THR A 3 9.03 -2.66 0.44
CA THR A 3 8.01 -3.57 -0.10
C THR A 3 6.63 -2.99 0.19
N VAL A 4 5.76 -2.92 -0.82
CA VAL A 4 4.36 -2.55 -0.63
C VAL A 4 3.48 -3.80 -0.72
N GLY A 5 2.88 -4.20 0.40
CA GLY A 5 1.96 -5.33 0.48
C GLY A 5 0.51 -4.86 0.43
N ILE A 6 -0.35 -5.56 -0.31
CA ILE A 6 -1.78 -5.26 -0.43
C ILE A 6 -2.58 -6.47 0.03
N ASP A 7 -3.42 -6.27 1.03
CA ASP A 7 -4.40 -7.24 1.50
C ASP A 7 -5.81 -6.78 1.10
N PRO A 8 -6.42 -7.37 0.06
CA PRO A 8 -7.81 -7.11 -0.27
C PRO A 8 -8.73 -7.85 0.69
N HIS A 9 -9.57 -7.12 1.43
CA HIS A 9 -10.58 -7.70 2.31
C HIS A 9 -11.95 -7.02 2.13
N LYS A 10 -12.86 -7.74 1.45
CA LYS A 10 -14.24 -7.32 1.15
C LYS A 10 -14.27 -5.93 0.50
N SER A 11 -14.89 -4.96 1.17
CA SER A 11 -15.09 -3.59 0.70
C SER A 11 -13.90 -2.66 0.96
N ALA A 12 -12.74 -3.20 1.39
CA ALA A 12 -11.54 -2.41 1.61
C ALA A 12 -10.27 -3.14 1.16
N LEU A 13 -9.28 -2.35 0.76
CA LEU A 13 -7.89 -2.76 0.58
C LEU A 13 -7.08 -2.22 1.75
N THR A 14 -6.22 -3.05 2.33
CA THR A 14 -5.21 -2.60 3.29
C THR A 14 -3.85 -2.63 2.61
N ALA A 15 -3.24 -1.47 2.45
CA ALA A 15 -1.89 -1.33 1.92
C ALA A 15 -0.92 -1.12 3.06
N VAL A 16 0.21 -1.82 3.04
CA VAL A 16 1.30 -1.69 4.02
C VAL A 16 2.61 -1.43 3.31
N ALA A 17 3.47 -0.61 3.92
CA ALA A 17 4.84 -0.40 3.48
C ALA A 17 5.77 -1.00 4.53
N LEU A 18 6.68 -1.87 4.10
CA LEU A 18 7.65 -2.55 4.95
C LEU A 18 9.07 -2.18 4.51
N ASP A 19 9.99 -2.08 5.47
CA ASP A 19 11.42 -2.10 5.14
C ASP A 19 11.91 -3.53 4.81
N GLU A 20 13.21 -3.66 4.56
CA GLU A 20 13.84 -4.93 4.20
C GLU A 20 13.89 -5.98 5.32
N THR A 21 13.68 -5.58 6.57
CA THR A 21 13.55 -6.49 7.71
C THR A 21 12.12 -6.97 7.92
N GLY A 22 11.18 -6.44 7.13
CA GLY A 22 9.74 -6.67 7.30
C GLY A 22 9.10 -5.76 8.35
N HIS A 23 9.81 -4.74 8.83
CA HIS A 23 9.26 -3.78 9.79
C HIS A 23 8.27 -2.85 9.10
N LEU A 24 7.09 -2.70 9.71
CA LEU A 24 6.01 -1.85 9.24
C LEU A 24 6.37 -0.35 9.34
N LEU A 25 6.48 0.30 8.19
CA LEU A 25 6.72 1.74 8.08
C LEU A 25 5.43 2.54 7.99
N ALA A 26 4.41 2.02 7.31
CA ALA A 26 3.12 2.67 7.17
C ALA A 26 1.99 1.71 6.81
N THR A 27 0.76 2.08 7.16
CA THR A 27 -0.47 1.38 6.75
C THR A 27 -1.50 2.37 6.19
N ARG A 28 -2.33 1.90 5.25
CA ARG A 28 -3.46 2.64 4.70
C ARG A 28 -4.61 1.71 4.36
N ARG A 29 -5.77 1.99 4.95
CA ARG A 29 -7.03 1.38 4.53
C ARG A 29 -7.67 2.23 3.43
N ILE A 30 -8.14 1.58 2.36
CA ILE A 30 -8.75 2.21 1.19
C ILE A 30 -10.08 1.50 0.92
N THR A 31 -11.18 2.24 0.89
CA THR A 31 -12.47 1.68 0.49
C THR A 31 -12.43 1.28 -0.99
N VAL A 32 -12.94 0.09 -1.32
CA VAL A 32 -13.06 -0.38 -2.70
C VAL A 32 -14.14 0.44 -3.40
N ASN A 33 -13.70 1.31 -4.30
CA ASN A 33 -14.52 2.10 -5.21
C ASN A 33 -13.71 2.38 -6.49
N THR A 34 -14.29 3.13 -7.43
CA THR A 34 -13.63 3.45 -8.71
C THR A 34 -12.34 4.26 -8.56
N ALA A 35 -12.15 4.96 -7.44
CA ALA A 35 -10.94 5.72 -7.13
C ALA A 35 -9.89 4.93 -6.34
N ALA A 36 -10.18 3.68 -5.94
CA ALA A 36 -9.31 2.90 -5.05
C ALA A 36 -7.93 2.64 -5.66
N TYR A 37 -7.87 2.32 -6.96
CA TYR A 37 -6.60 2.11 -7.65
C TYR A 37 -5.73 3.37 -7.63
N LYS A 38 -6.29 4.51 -8.03
CA LYS A 38 -5.57 5.80 -8.02
C LYS A 38 -5.10 6.17 -6.61
N THR A 39 -5.99 6.02 -5.62
CA THR A 39 -5.66 6.27 -4.21
C THR A 39 -4.49 5.39 -3.75
N LEU A 40 -4.47 4.13 -4.17
CA LEU A 40 -3.41 3.20 -3.82
C LEU A 40 -2.09 3.56 -4.50
N THR A 41 -2.09 3.87 -5.80
CA THR A 41 -0.89 4.23 -6.54
C THR A 41 -0.29 5.54 -6.05
N ASP A 42 -1.13 6.54 -5.77
CA ASP A 42 -0.69 7.84 -5.21
C ASP A 42 -0.06 7.65 -3.82
N TRP A 43 -0.69 6.80 -2.99
CA TRP A 43 -0.14 6.48 -1.67
C TRP A 43 1.20 5.75 -1.77
N ALA A 44 1.32 4.80 -2.70
CA ALA A 44 2.54 4.03 -2.92
C ALA A 44 3.68 4.87 -3.55
N ALA A 45 3.35 5.88 -4.35
CA ALA A 45 4.33 6.78 -4.97
C ALA A 45 5.18 7.58 -3.95
N ARG A 46 4.74 7.67 -2.69
CA ARG A 46 5.52 8.27 -1.59
C ARG A 46 6.78 7.47 -1.22
N TRP A 47 6.93 6.25 -1.75
CA TRP A 47 8.07 5.37 -1.54
C TRP A 47 8.83 5.15 -2.85
N PRO A 48 9.69 6.09 -3.28
CA PRO A 48 10.39 5.99 -4.56
C PRO A 48 11.38 4.81 -4.63
N GLN A 49 11.84 4.29 -3.49
CA GLN A 49 12.70 3.11 -3.40
C GLN A 49 11.92 1.78 -3.27
N ARG A 50 10.63 1.78 -3.60
CA ARG A 50 9.79 0.59 -3.52
C ARG A 50 10.07 -0.38 -4.67
N ARG A 51 10.04 -1.68 -4.38
CA ARG A 51 9.98 -2.73 -5.39
C ARG A 51 8.51 -3.11 -5.62
N SER A 52 8.05 -3.02 -6.87
CA SER A 52 6.68 -3.33 -7.29
C SER A 52 6.53 -4.76 -7.76
#